data_AF-A0A9P0DDB5-F1
#
_entry.id   AF-A0A9P0DDB5-F1
#
_cell.length_a   1.000
_cell.length_b   1.000
_cell.length_c   1.000
_cell.angle_alpha   90.00
_cell.angle_beta   90.00
_cell.angle_gamma   90.00
#
_symmetry.space_group_name_H-M   'P 1'
#
loop_
_entity.id
_entity.type
_entity.pdbx_description
1 polymer ?
#
loop_
_entity_poly.entity_id
_entity_poly.type
_entity_poly.pdbx_seq_one_letter_code
_entity_poly.pdbx_strand_id
1 'polypeptide(L)'
;MKVRTDQCDLLLTMAENTPELITNKFNGIAGKAKGHAMWQTLANILNDLGFGEKTTAEWRRALTDWKSKTKAKAAKLRMAQEGTGGGLSTALPLTDYEKRLLSLMGNFAVEGDGE
;
A
#
# COMPACT_ATOMS: atom_id res chain seq x y z
N MET A 1 -9.93 -9.64 -7.46
CA MET A 1 -8.56 -9.20 -7.86
C MET A 1 -7.57 -9.79 -6.86
N LYS A 2 -7.01 -10.97 -7.15
CA LYS A 2 -5.93 -11.57 -6.36
C LYS A 2 -4.62 -10.95 -6.86
N VAL A 3 -4.17 -9.85 -6.28
CA VAL A 3 -2.75 -9.46 -6.41
C VAL A 3 -1.97 -10.58 -5.72
N ARG A 4 -1.13 -11.30 -6.47
CA ARG A 4 -0.40 -12.45 -5.95
C ARG A 4 0.76 -11.95 -5.09
N THR A 5 1.13 -12.74 -4.08
CA THR A 5 2.11 -12.44 -3.03
C THR A 5 3.42 -11.83 -3.54
N ASP A 6 3.88 -12.25 -4.71
CA ASP A 6 5.13 -11.78 -5.33
C ASP A 6 5.06 -10.30 -5.77
N GLN A 7 3.91 -9.87 -6.31
CA GLN A 7 3.68 -8.46 -6.69
C GLN A 7 3.56 -7.57 -5.45
N CYS A 8 2.93 -8.08 -4.39
CA CYS A 8 2.83 -7.38 -3.11
C CYS A 8 4.21 -7.17 -2.49
N ASP A 9 5.05 -8.21 -2.49
CA ASP A 9 6.38 -8.15 -1.88
C ASP A 9 7.30 -7.16 -2.62
N LEU A 10 7.34 -7.24 -3.95
CA LEU A 10 8.14 -6.33 -4.76
C LEU A 10 7.69 -4.88 -4.59
N LEU A 11 6.38 -4.63 -4.63
CA LEU A 11 5.84 -3.29 -4.43
C LEU A 11 6.19 -2.74 -3.05
N LEU A 12 6.11 -3.57 -2.00
CA LEU A 12 6.47 -3.17 -0.64
C LEU A 12 7.98 -2.90 -0.49
N THR A 13 8.82 -3.73 -1.10
CA THR A 13 10.27 -3.53 -1.12
C THR A 13 10.66 -2.24 -1.82
N MET A 14 10.00 -1.91 -2.93
CA MET A 14 10.19 -0.61 -3.59
C MET A 14 9.68 0.55 -2.73
N ALA A 15 8.54 0.37 -2.06
CA ALA A 15 7.96 1.39 -1.18
C ALA A 15 8.80 1.67 0.07
N GLU A 16 9.51 0.69 0.62
CA GLU A 16 10.46 0.88 1.73
C GLU A 16 11.63 1.77 1.34
N ASN A 17 12.16 1.56 0.13
CA ASN A 17 13.25 2.38 -0.40
C ASN A 17 12.75 3.71 -0.97
N THR A 18 11.44 3.83 -1.21
CA THR A 18 10.88 5.04 -1.80
C THR A 18 9.54 5.44 -1.19
N PRO A 19 9.57 6.27 -0.12
CA PRO A 19 8.38 6.64 0.64
C PRO A 19 7.34 7.41 -0.18
N GLU A 20 7.79 8.13 -1.21
CA GLU A 20 6.96 8.90 -2.15
C GLU A 20 5.94 8.00 -2.88
N LEU A 21 6.18 6.70 -3.02
CA LEU A 21 5.21 5.75 -3.59
C LEU A 21 3.98 5.56 -2.68
N ILE A 22 4.19 5.54 -1.37
CA ILE A 22 3.13 5.32 -0.38
C ILE A 22 2.36 6.61 -0.13
N THR A 23 3.09 7.72 0.07
CA THR A 23 2.50 9.03 0.34
C THR A 23 1.88 9.66 -0.90
N ASN A 24 2.34 9.25 -2.11
CA ASN A 24 2.05 9.92 -3.38
C ASN A 24 2.40 11.42 -3.36
N LYS A 25 3.28 11.84 -2.44
CA LYS A 25 3.77 13.21 -2.29
C LYS A 25 5.14 13.30 -2.96
N PHE A 26 5.16 13.72 -4.22
CA PHE A 26 6.38 14.02 -4.95
C PHE A 26 6.59 15.53 -4.96
N ASN A 27 7.41 16.04 -4.03
CA ASN A 27 7.60 17.47 -3.83
C ASN A 27 8.61 18.07 -4.83
N GLY A 28 8.49 19.37 -5.07
CA GLY A 28 9.42 20.14 -5.90
C GLY A 28 9.03 20.26 -7.38
N ILE A 29 9.76 21.12 -8.10
CA ILE A 29 9.48 21.49 -9.51
C ILE A 29 9.51 20.26 -10.43
N ALA A 30 10.40 19.31 -10.15
CA ALA A 30 10.53 18.06 -10.89
C ALA A 30 9.70 16.89 -10.30
N GLY A 31 8.93 17.12 -9.22
CA GLY A 31 8.24 16.05 -8.48
C GLY A 31 7.28 15.24 -9.35
N LYS A 32 6.50 15.91 -10.21
CA LYS A 32 5.59 15.22 -11.15
C LYS A 32 6.33 14.31 -12.13
N ALA A 33 7.45 14.78 -12.68
CA ALA A 33 8.26 14.02 -13.63
C ALA A 33 8.95 12.84 -12.94
N LYS A 34 9.53 13.07 -11.76
CA LYS A 34 10.13 12.04 -10.91
C LYS A 34 9.11 10.96 -10.57
N GLY A 35 7.94 11.33 -10.08
CA GLY A 35 6.86 10.39 -9.78
C GLY A 35 6.38 9.62 -11.00
N HIS A 36 6.29 10.26 -12.17
CA HIS A 36 5.96 9.55 -13.40
C HIS A 36 7.02 8.50 -13.76
N ALA A 37 8.30 8.88 -13.80
CA ALA A 37 9.41 7.98 -14.13
C ALA A 37 9.46 6.78 -13.17
N MET A 38 9.30 7.04 -11.88
CA MET A 38 9.36 6.01 -10.85
C MET A 38 8.21 5.01 -10.95
N TRP A 39 6.99 5.51 -11.15
CA TRP A 39 5.83 4.66 -11.38
C TRP A 39 5.93 3.88 -12.69
N GLN A 40 6.59 4.44 -13.71
CA GLN A 40 6.84 3.76 -14.98
C GLN A 40 7.86 2.63 -14.81
N THR A 41 8.93 2.85 -14.06
CA THR A 41 9.88 1.77 -13.70
C THR A 41 9.18 0.67 -12.91
N LEU A 42 8.42 1.02 -11.86
CA LEU A 42 7.70 0.04 -11.06
C LEU A 42 6.69 -0.76 -11.91
N ALA A 43 5.95 -0.08 -12.79
CA ALA A 43 5.01 -0.74 -13.69
C ALA A 43 5.71 -1.72 -14.63
N ASN A 44 6.86 -1.34 -15.20
CA ASN A 44 7.65 -2.23 -16.05
C ASN A 44 8.10 -3.49 -15.31
N ILE A 45 8.67 -3.34 -14.11
CA ILE A 45 9.13 -4.51 -13.33
C ILE A 45 7.95 -5.41 -12.95
N LEU A 46 6.83 -4.82 -12.53
CA LEU A 46 5.63 -5.59 -12.15
C LEU A 46 4.97 -6.29 -13.35
N ASN A 47 5.03 -5.68 -14.54
CA ASN A 47 4.51 -6.26 -15.78
C ASN A 47 5.45 -7.35 -16.32
N ASP A 48 6.77 -7.19 -16.15
CA ASP A 48 7.80 -8.17 -16.56
C ASP A 48 7.66 -9.51 -15.83
N LEU A 49 7.08 -9.49 -14.62
CA LEU A 49 6.68 -10.72 -13.92
C LEU A 49 5.65 -11.57 -14.68
N GLY A 50 5.09 -11.08 -15.80
CA GLY A 50 4.37 -11.90 -16.79
C GLY A 50 2.89 -12.13 -16.49
N PHE A 51 2.28 -11.33 -15.60
CA PHE A 51 0.91 -11.57 -15.12
C PHE A 51 -0.11 -10.49 -15.56
N GLY A 52 0.21 -9.77 -16.64
CA GLY A 52 -0.65 -8.78 -17.29
C GLY A 52 0.01 -7.39 -17.38
N GLU A 53 -0.23 -6.69 -18.48
CA GLU A 53 0.29 -5.34 -18.73
C GLU A 53 -0.65 -4.30 -18.13
N LYS A 54 -0.28 -3.74 -16.98
CA LYS A 54 -1.00 -2.60 -16.37
C LYS A 54 -0.25 -1.31 -16.58
N THR A 55 -1.00 -0.25 -16.80
CA THR A 55 -0.46 1.10 -16.85
C THR A 55 -0.05 1.60 -15.46
N THR A 56 0.79 2.65 -15.43
CA THR A 56 1.18 3.33 -14.18
C THR A 56 -0.03 3.81 -13.37
N ALA A 57 -1.08 4.28 -14.05
CA ALA A 57 -2.32 4.73 -13.43
C ALA A 57 -3.08 3.57 -12.76
N GLU A 58 -3.13 2.40 -13.40
CA GLU A 58 -3.76 1.21 -12.82
C GLU A 58 -2.98 0.69 -11.61
N TRP A 59 -1.65 0.73 -11.65
CA TRP A 59 -0.82 0.36 -10.50
C TRP A 59 -1.01 1.32 -9.32
N ARG A 60 -1.10 2.63 -9.57
CA ARG A 60 -1.45 3.63 -8.54
C ARG A 60 -2.81 3.37 -7.93
N ARG A 61 -3.81 3.06 -8.77
CA ARG A 61 -5.15 2.73 -8.32
C ARG A 61 -5.16 1.45 -7.48
N ALA A 62 -4.50 0.40 -7.96
CA ALA A 62 -4.37 -0.86 -7.24
C ALA A 62 -3.71 -0.68 -5.87
N LEU A 63 -2.65 0.12 -5.77
CA LEU A 63 -2.03 0.44 -4.49
C LEU A 63 -2.98 1.21 -3.57
N THR A 64 -3.70 2.20 -4.10
CA THR A 64 -4.69 2.98 -3.32
C THR A 64 -5.82 2.10 -2.79
N ASP A 65 -6.38 1.24 -3.64
CA ASP A 65 -7.40 0.27 -3.25
C ASP A 65 -6.87 -0.71 -2.20
N TRP A 66 -5.62 -1.15 -2.33
CA TRP A 66 -4.99 -2.05 -1.36
C TRP A 66 -4.83 -1.37 -0.01
N LYS A 67 -4.29 -0.14 0.04
CA LYS A 67 -4.18 0.68 1.26
C LYS A 67 -5.53 0.82 1.96
N SER A 68 -6.58 1.18 1.23
CA SER A 68 -7.93 1.36 1.77
C SER A 68 -8.49 0.07 2.35
N LYS A 69 -8.36 -1.05 1.63
CA LYS A 69 -8.80 -2.38 2.11
C LYS A 69 -8.06 -2.81 3.37
N THR A 70 -6.74 -2.60 3.38
CA THR A 70 -5.89 -2.93 4.53
C THR A 70 -6.25 -2.08 5.75
N LYS A 71 -6.47 -0.77 5.59
CA LYS A 71 -6.93 0.11 6.68
C LYS A 71 -8.31 -0.29 7.21
N ALA A 72 -9.25 -0.60 6.32
CA ALA A 72 -10.59 -1.06 6.71
C ALA A 72 -10.54 -2.39 7.48
N LYS A 73 -9.67 -3.32 7.05
CA LYS A 73 -9.46 -4.60 7.75
C LYS A 73 -8.82 -4.39 9.13
N ALA A 74 -7.81 -3.53 9.23
CA ALA A 74 -7.17 -3.18 10.49
C ALA A 74 -8.16 -2.52 11.46
N ALA A 75 -8.99 -1.59 10.99
CA ALA A 75 -10.02 -0.95 11.80
C ALA A 75 -11.06 -1.96 12.31
N LYS A 76 -11.54 -2.87 11.46
CA LYS A 76 -12.44 -3.96 11.87
C LYS A 76 -11.82 -4.86 12.94
N LEU A 77 -10.54 -5.21 12.79
CA LEU A 77 -9.82 -5.98 13.80
C LEU A 77 -9.73 -5.22 15.13
N ARG A 78 -9.37 -3.93 15.09
CA ARG A 78 -9.29 -3.09 16.29
C ARG A 78 -10.64 -3.02 17.03
N MET A 79 -11.71 -2.71 16.31
CA MET A 79 -13.07 -2.68 16.87
C MET A 79 -13.49 -4.03 17.44
N ALA A 80 -13.13 -5.13 16.79
CA ALA A 80 -13.45 -6.47 17.26
C ALA A 80 -12.58 -6.93 18.44
N GLN A 81 -11.45 -6.27 18.72
CA GLN A 81 -10.64 -6.43 19.94
C GLN A 81 -11.13 -5.52 21.07
N GLU A 82 -11.54 -4.28 20.74
CA GLU A 82 -12.03 -3.28 21.71
C GLU A 82 -13.48 -3.57 22.17
N GLY A 83 -14.29 -4.25 21.35
CA GLY A 83 -15.73 -4.40 21.54
C GLY A 83 -16.23 -5.69 22.22
N THR A 84 -15.37 -6.58 22.73
CA THR A 84 -15.84 -7.86 23.25
C THR A 84 -16.34 -7.79 24.69
N GLY A 85 -17.64 -7.47 24.82
CA GLY A 85 -18.52 -8.24 25.68
C GLY A 85 -18.85 -9.60 25.02
N GLY A 86 -17.98 -10.60 25.22
CA GLY A 86 -18.36 -12.02 25.17
C GLY A 86 -18.54 -12.76 23.83
N GLY A 87 -18.11 -12.25 22.67
CA GLY A 87 -18.25 -12.95 21.37
C GLY A 87 -16.92 -13.28 20.67
N LEU A 88 -16.76 -14.51 20.15
CA LEU A 88 -15.60 -14.95 19.36
C LEU A 88 -15.40 -14.05 18.13
N SER A 89 -14.27 -13.35 18.08
CA SER A 89 -13.88 -12.49 16.96
C SER A 89 -13.60 -13.33 15.71
N THR A 90 -14.50 -13.31 14.73
CA THR A 90 -14.35 -14.01 13.43
C THR A 90 -13.52 -13.22 12.41
N ALA A 91 -12.94 -12.09 12.82
CA ALA A 91 -12.16 -11.24 11.94
C ALA A 91 -10.83 -11.91 11.57
N LEU A 92 -10.62 -12.15 10.28
CA LEU A 92 -9.37 -12.72 9.77
C LEU A 92 -8.18 -11.78 10.06
N PRO A 93 -7.05 -12.33 10.54
CA PRO A 93 -5.87 -11.52 10.81
C PRO A 93 -5.32 -10.86 9.54
N LEU A 94 -4.62 -9.74 9.73
CA LEU A 94 -3.82 -9.11 8.66
C LEU A 94 -2.71 -10.07 8.24
N THR A 95 -2.53 -10.21 6.93
CA THR A 95 -1.37 -10.91 6.33
C THR A 95 -0.09 -10.10 6.59
N ASP A 96 1.07 -10.74 6.46
CA ASP A 96 2.36 -10.08 6.68
C ASP A 96 2.57 -8.89 5.74
N TYR A 97 2.13 -9.00 4.48
CA TYR A 97 2.16 -7.89 3.53
C TYR A 97 1.26 -6.72 3.95
N GLU A 98 0.05 -7.02 4.46
CA GLU A 98 -0.87 -5.99 4.97
C GLU A 98 -0.30 -5.28 6.20
N LYS A 99 0.37 -6.02 7.11
CA LYS A 99 1.06 -5.44 8.27
C LYS A 99 2.21 -4.54 7.82
N ARG A 100 3.04 -4.98 6.87
CA ARG A 100 4.16 -4.21 6.32
C ARG A 100 3.66 -2.94 5.63
N LEU A 101 2.58 -3.03 4.85
CA LEU A 101 1.92 -1.87 4.24
C LEU A 101 1.40 -0.88 5.28
N LEU A 102 0.76 -1.36 6.36
CA LEU A 102 0.30 -0.51 7.46
C LEU A 102 1.45 0.16 8.18
N SER A 103 2.55 -0.55 8.40
CA SER A 103 3.75 0.02 9.02
C SER A 103 4.31 1.13 8.16
N LEU A 104 4.46 0.92 6.84
CA LEU A 104 4.89 1.96 5.92
C LEU A 104 3.95 3.16 5.96
N MET A 105 2.63 2.94 5.83
CA MET A 105 1.66 4.04 5.92
C MET A 105 1.73 4.78 7.27
N GLY A 106 1.92 4.06 8.39
CA GLY A 106 2.00 4.64 9.72
C GLY A 106 3.27 5.46 9.94
N ASN A 107 4.43 4.94 9.52
CA ASN A 107 5.71 5.65 9.55
C ASN A 107 5.63 6.97 8.78
N PHE A 108 4.98 6.99 7.61
CA PHE A 108 4.85 8.22 6.82
C PHE A 108 3.63 9.08 7.20
N ALA A 109 2.65 8.55 7.94
CA ALA A 109 1.52 9.33 8.44
C ALA A 109 1.94 10.28 9.58
N VAL A 110 2.99 9.94 10.32
CA VAL A 110 3.54 10.81 11.37
C VAL A 110 4.13 12.11 10.79
N GLU A 111 4.44 12.16 9.49
CA GLU A 111 4.93 13.37 8.81
C GLU A 111 3.81 14.26 8.20
N GLY A 112 2.54 14.10 8.60
CA GLY A 112 1.42 14.75 7.89
C GLY A 112 0.25 15.33 8.68
N ASP A 113 0.26 15.33 10.01
CA ASP A 113 -0.73 16.05 10.83
C ASP A 113 0.02 17.08 11.69
N GLY A 114 0.26 18.23 11.07
CA GLY A 114 1.04 19.33 11.65
C GLY A 114 1.12 20.53 10.72
N GLU A 115 0.00 20.92 10.10
CA GLU A 115 -0.31 22.32 9.75
C GLU A 115 -1.81 22.52 9.54
#